data_AF-D0USM6-F1
#
_entry.id   AF-D0USM6-F1
#
_cell.length_a   1.000
_cell.length_b   1.000
_cell.length_c   1.000
_cell.angle_alpha   90.00
_cell.angle_beta   90.00
_cell.angle_gamma   90.00
#
_symmetry.space_group_name_H-M   'P 1'
#
loop_
_entity.id
_entity.type
_entity.pdbx_description
1 polymer ?
#
loop_
_entity_poly.entity_id
_entity_poly.type
_entity_poly.pdbx_seq_one_letter_code
_entity_poly.pdbx_strand_id
1 'polypeptide(L)'
;RHLAGEIAQEWGELSDSADDLQMKEQLVKLAQDIVPYHMAHNAEAEACDLLMEIERLELLDQYVDEGAYPRVCLYLTSCVPYVPDPENVNLLQTALGILRKFKRFPEALRLALMLNDVNLARDIFCSCEDLSIKKQMAFMLGRQQMVINVEGCAPTEAEVEELTDIMNNSHLNTNFEALGREL
;
A
#
# COMPACT_ATOMS: atom_id res chain seq x y z
N ARG A 1 15.92 7.13 -21.60
CA ARG A 1 14.55 6.85 -22.12
C ARG A 1 14.48 5.64 -23.04
N HIS A 2 15.47 5.33 -23.89
CA HIS A 2 15.45 4.10 -24.70
C HIS A 2 15.80 2.84 -23.92
N LEU A 3 16.78 2.92 -23.02
CA LEU A 3 17.30 1.75 -22.30
C LEU A 3 16.25 1.01 -21.45
N ALA A 4 15.40 1.71 -20.70
CA ALA A 4 14.36 1.07 -19.88
C ALA A 4 13.32 0.29 -20.72
N GLY A 5 12.94 0.85 -21.87
CA GLY A 5 12.03 0.17 -22.80
C GLY A 5 12.69 -1.00 -23.52
N GLU A 6 13.97 -0.88 -23.86
CA GLU A 6 14.76 -1.98 -24.43
C GLU A 6 14.89 -3.14 -23.44
N ILE A 7 15.17 -2.86 -22.16
CA ILE A 7 15.22 -3.88 -21.09
C ILE A 7 13.88 -4.61 -20.95
N ALA A 8 12.76 -3.87 -20.94
CA ALA A 8 11.42 -4.45 -20.84
C ALA A 8 11.10 -5.34 -22.05
N GLN A 9 11.44 -4.89 -23.26
CA GLN A 9 11.23 -5.67 -24.47
C GLN A 9 12.06 -6.96 -24.46
N GLU A 10 13.35 -6.85 -24.11
CA GLU A 10 14.26 -7.98 -24.05
C GLU A 10 13.83 -8.98 -22.96
N TRP A 11 13.34 -8.48 -21.82
CA TRP A 11 12.76 -9.32 -20.75
C TRP A 11 11.58 -10.16 -21.24
N GLY A 12 10.67 -9.56 -22.00
CA GLY A 12 9.49 -10.25 -22.55
C GLY A 12 9.81 -11.28 -23.63
N GLU A 13 10.96 -11.17 -24.30
CA GLU A 13 11.42 -12.12 -25.33
C GLU A 13 12.14 -13.35 -24.73
N LEU A 14 12.59 -13.27 -23.47
CA LEU A 14 13.37 -14.32 -22.80
C LEU A 14 12.48 -15.45 -22.22
N SER A 15 12.86 -16.70 -22.50
CA SER A 15 12.18 -17.89 -21.96
C SER A 15 12.77 -18.33 -20.61
N ASP A 16 12.31 -19.46 -20.07
CA ASP A 16 12.88 -20.06 -18.85
C ASP A 16 14.01 -21.06 -19.15
N SER A 17 14.73 -20.85 -20.26
CA SER A 17 15.91 -21.62 -20.57
C SER A 17 17.10 -21.24 -19.65
N ALA A 18 18.08 -22.12 -19.50
CA ALA A 18 19.21 -21.89 -18.60
C ALA A 18 20.07 -20.67 -19.01
N ASP A 19 20.19 -20.40 -20.31
CA ASP A 19 20.92 -19.25 -20.84
C ASP A 19 20.11 -17.96 -20.64
N ASP A 20 18.79 -18.03 -20.81
CA ASP A 20 17.89 -16.89 -20.61
C ASP A 20 17.78 -16.48 -19.13
N LEU A 21 17.89 -17.44 -18.19
CA LEU A 21 17.93 -17.12 -16.75
C LEU A 21 19.14 -16.24 -16.40
N GLN A 22 20.31 -16.52 -16.99
CA GLN A 22 21.50 -15.68 -16.77
C GLN A 22 21.31 -14.28 -17.33
N MET A 23 20.65 -14.16 -18.50
CA MET A 23 20.32 -12.86 -19.09
C MET A 23 19.31 -12.10 -18.22
N LYS A 24 18.25 -12.77 -17.74
CA LYS A 24 17.29 -12.19 -16.80
C LYS A 24 18.00 -11.65 -15.56
N GLU A 25 18.95 -12.38 -14.97
CA GLU A 25 19.73 -11.85 -13.84
C GLU A 25 20.56 -10.60 -14.19
N GLN A 26 21.12 -10.51 -15.40
CA GLN A 26 21.84 -9.32 -15.84
C GLN A 26 20.90 -8.12 -16.03
N LEU A 27 19.73 -8.33 -16.62
CA LEU A 27 18.70 -7.29 -16.79
C LEU A 27 18.22 -6.76 -15.44
N VAL A 28 18.03 -7.64 -14.45
CA VAL A 28 17.69 -7.24 -13.07
C VAL A 28 18.78 -6.38 -12.45
N LYS A 29 20.06 -6.74 -12.62
CA LYS A 29 21.18 -5.91 -12.11
C LYS A 29 21.20 -4.54 -12.78
N LEU A 30 20.95 -4.48 -14.09
CA LEU A 30 20.88 -3.22 -14.81
C LEU A 30 19.69 -2.37 -14.32
N ALA A 31 18.54 -2.97 -14.06
CA ALA A 31 17.40 -2.28 -13.47
C ALA A 31 17.72 -1.73 -12.07
N GLN A 32 18.50 -2.45 -11.26
CA GLN A 32 18.96 -1.99 -9.94
C GLN A 32 19.88 -0.77 -10.03
N ASP A 33 20.62 -0.58 -11.12
CA ASP A 33 21.42 0.63 -11.32
C ASP A 33 20.57 1.81 -11.83
N ILE A 34 19.53 1.53 -12.61
CA ILE A 34 18.67 2.53 -13.27
C ILE A 34 17.61 3.10 -12.30
N VAL A 35 17.00 2.25 -11.48
CA VAL A 35 15.91 2.64 -10.55
C VAL A 35 16.34 3.74 -9.57
N PRO A 36 17.49 3.66 -8.87
CA PRO A 36 17.97 4.74 -8.00
C PRO A 36 18.17 6.05 -8.74
N TYR A 37 18.69 5.98 -9.98
CA TYR A 37 18.90 7.17 -10.80
C TYR A 37 17.56 7.85 -11.13
N HIS A 38 16.55 7.09 -11.52
CA HIS A 38 15.21 7.64 -11.79
C HIS A 38 14.56 8.23 -10.53
N MET A 39 14.65 7.54 -9.39
CA MET A 39 14.15 8.05 -8.11
C MET A 39 14.82 9.37 -7.71
N ALA A 40 16.15 9.48 -7.88
CA ALA A 40 16.88 10.71 -7.57
C ALA A 40 16.53 11.91 -8.48
N HIS A 41 16.01 11.65 -9.69
CA HIS A 41 15.67 12.67 -10.68
C HIS A 41 14.16 12.92 -10.81
N ASN A 42 13.35 12.55 -9.81
CA ASN A 42 11.89 12.70 -9.82
C ASN A 42 11.20 11.99 -10.99
N ALA A 43 11.77 10.88 -11.45
CA ALA A 43 11.20 10.00 -12.47
C ALA A 43 10.63 8.73 -11.82
N GLU A 44 9.89 8.87 -10.72
CA GLU A 44 9.36 7.74 -9.94
C GLU A 44 8.44 6.85 -10.77
N ALA A 45 7.63 7.45 -11.66
CA ALA A 45 6.75 6.71 -12.56
C ALA A 45 7.55 5.83 -13.53
N GLU A 46 8.60 6.36 -14.16
CA GLU A 46 9.47 5.61 -15.07
C GLU A 46 10.17 4.44 -14.34
N ALA A 47 10.55 4.64 -13.08
CA ALA A 47 11.12 3.58 -12.24
C ALA A 47 10.09 2.48 -11.88
N CYS A 48 8.85 2.88 -11.56
CA CYS A 48 7.78 1.93 -11.28
C CYS A 48 7.43 1.13 -12.53
N ASP A 49 7.32 1.78 -13.70
CA ASP A 49 7.03 1.12 -14.97
C ASP A 49 8.08 0.08 -15.31
N LEU A 50 9.37 0.44 -15.23
CA LEU A 50 10.46 -0.51 -15.46
C LEU A 50 10.34 -1.74 -14.55
N LEU A 51 10.05 -1.55 -13.25
CA LEU A 51 9.93 -2.66 -12.30
C LEU A 51 8.66 -3.49 -12.48
N MET A 52 7.58 -2.89 -12.99
CA MET A 52 6.35 -3.59 -13.36
C MET A 52 6.60 -4.50 -14.57
N GLU A 53 7.23 -3.98 -15.61
CA GLU A 53 7.49 -4.70 -16.86
C GLU A 53 8.44 -5.90 -16.68
N ILE A 54 9.42 -5.80 -15.78
CA ILE A 54 10.32 -6.92 -15.45
C ILE A 54 9.78 -7.82 -14.32
N GLU A 55 8.55 -7.59 -13.83
CA GLU A 55 7.92 -8.34 -12.74
C GLU A 55 8.73 -8.35 -11.43
N ARG A 56 9.48 -7.28 -11.13
CA ARG A 56 10.34 -7.16 -9.92
C ARG A 56 10.01 -5.96 -9.05
N LEU A 57 8.72 -5.70 -8.87
CA LEU A 57 8.18 -4.65 -7.98
C LEU A 57 8.71 -4.71 -6.55
N GLU A 58 9.07 -5.89 -6.03
CA GLU A 58 9.63 -6.06 -4.69
C GLU A 58 10.91 -5.23 -4.45
N LEU A 59 11.68 -4.94 -5.50
CA LEU A 59 12.90 -4.14 -5.41
C LEU A 59 12.62 -2.67 -5.07
N LEU A 60 11.39 -2.20 -5.33
CA LEU A 60 10.99 -0.81 -5.13
C LEU A 60 11.18 -0.36 -3.68
N ASP A 61 10.90 -1.24 -2.70
CA ASP A 61 11.03 -0.91 -1.28
C ASP A 61 12.46 -0.48 -0.90
N GLN A 62 13.48 -0.95 -1.60
CA GLN A 62 14.88 -0.61 -1.30
C GLN A 62 15.25 0.82 -1.73
N TYR A 63 14.52 1.39 -2.68
CA TYR A 63 14.88 2.65 -3.35
C TYR A 63 13.93 3.81 -3.04
N VAL A 64 12.79 3.53 -2.40
CA VAL A 64 11.83 4.56 -1.99
C VAL A 64 12.29 5.25 -0.71
N ASP A 65 12.39 6.58 -0.77
CA ASP A 65 12.70 7.45 0.36
C ASP A 65 11.45 8.22 0.86
N GLU A 66 11.63 9.04 1.90
CA GLU A 66 10.54 9.82 2.51
C GLU A 66 9.92 10.86 1.55
N GLY A 67 10.68 11.34 0.56
CA GLY A 67 10.21 12.33 -0.43
C GLY A 67 9.51 11.71 -1.64
N ALA A 68 9.82 10.46 -1.96
CA ALA A 68 9.29 9.75 -3.11
C ALA A 68 8.06 8.89 -2.75
N TYR A 69 7.98 8.33 -1.53
CA TYR A 69 6.90 7.39 -1.18
C TYR A 69 5.48 7.90 -1.48
N PRO A 70 5.11 9.18 -1.24
CA PRO A 70 3.74 9.62 -1.48
C PRO A 70 3.41 9.57 -2.97
N ARG A 71 4.38 9.92 -3.84
CA ARG A 71 4.24 9.92 -5.29
C ARG A 71 4.20 8.49 -5.83
N VAL A 72 5.06 7.62 -5.33
CA VAL A 72 5.11 6.21 -5.68
C VAL A 72 3.81 5.50 -5.30
N CYS A 73 3.36 5.63 -4.05
CA CYS A 73 2.11 5.01 -3.61
C CYS A 73 0.89 5.54 -4.38
N LEU A 74 0.85 6.85 -4.68
CA LEU A 74 -0.20 7.43 -5.50
C LEU A 74 -0.20 6.85 -6.92
N TYR A 75 0.99 6.74 -7.54
CA TYR A 75 1.16 6.17 -8.86
C TYR A 75 0.68 4.71 -8.90
N LEU A 76 1.21 3.86 -8.01
CA LEU A 76 0.81 2.44 -7.94
C LEU A 76 -0.70 2.29 -7.74
N THR A 77 -1.29 3.05 -6.81
CA THR A 77 -2.75 2.99 -6.55
C THR A 77 -3.56 3.45 -7.76
N SER A 78 -3.05 4.43 -8.52
CA SER A 78 -3.71 4.91 -9.73
C SER A 78 -3.66 3.92 -10.88
N CYS A 79 -2.65 3.03 -10.91
CA CYS A 79 -2.53 1.97 -11.92
C CYS A 79 -3.46 0.78 -11.65
N VAL A 80 -3.85 0.53 -10.40
CA VAL A 80 -4.70 -0.62 -9.99
C VAL A 80 -5.94 -0.84 -10.87
N PRO A 81 -6.74 0.18 -11.24
CA PRO A 81 -7.94 -0.02 -12.06
C PRO A 81 -7.66 -0.41 -13.52
N TYR A 82 -6.42 -0.23 -13.98
CA TYR A 82 -6.00 -0.45 -15.37
C TYR A 82 -5.28 -1.79 -15.58
N VAL A 83 -5.02 -2.52 -14.50
CA VAL A 83 -4.22 -3.74 -14.47
C VAL A 83 -5.12 -4.92 -14.07
N PRO A 84 -5.04 -6.07 -14.75
CA PRO A 84 -5.86 -7.24 -14.42
C PRO A 84 -5.42 -7.93 -13.12
N ASP A 85 -6.29 -8.76 -12.55
CA ASP A 85 -5.89 -9.75 -11.54
C ASP A 85 -4.93 -10.77 -12.16
N PRO A 86 -3.82 -11.17 -11.49
CA PRO A 86 -3.44 -10.88 -10.09
C PRO A 86 -2.48 -9.71 -9.90
N GLU A 87 -2.04 -9.04 -10.96
CA GLU A 87 -1.03 -7.96 -10.88
C GLU A 87 -1.53 -6.75 -10.07
N ASN A 88 -2.81 -6.43 -10.18
CA ASN A 88 -3.45 -5.40 -9.35
C ASN A 88 -3.29 -5.64 -7.84
N VAL A 89 -3.36 -6.89 -7.37
CA VAL A 89 -3.18 -7.29 -5.97
C VAL A 89 -1.72 -7.09 -5.58
N ASN A 90 -0.77 -7.47 -6.45
CA ASN A 90 0.66 -7.28 -6.21
C ASN A 90 1.02 -5.79 -6.07
N LEU A 91 0.41 -4.92 -6.90
CA LEU A 91 0.58 -3.47 -6.81
C LEU A 91 0.07 -2.93 -5.46
N LEU A 92 -1.13 -3.34 -5.05
CA LEU A 92 -1.72 -2.95 -3.76
C LEU A 92 -0.88 -3.44 -2.57
N GLN A 93 -0.40 -4.68 -2.60
CA GLN A 93 0.46 -5.24 -1.56
C GLN A 93 1.80 -4.51 -1.45
N THR A 94 2.42 -4.19 -2.59
CA THR A 94 3.68 -3.44 -2.64
C THR A 94 3.48 -2.02 -2.09
N ALA A 95 2.44 -1.31 -2.54
CA ALA A 95 2.11 0.02 -2.06
C ALA A 95 1.80 0.03 -0.56
N LEU A 96 1.11 -1.00 -0.06
CA LEU A 96 0.80 -1.16 1.36
C LEU A 96 2.07 -1.40 2.18
N GLY A 97 3.01 -2.22 1.70
CA GLY A 97 4.31 -2.45 2.34
C GLY A 97 5.09 -1.14 2.52
N ILE A 98 5.15 -0.33 1.46
CA ILE A 98 5.79 0.99 1.48
C ILE A 98 5.09 1.90 2.52
N LEU A 99 3.76 1.99 2.51
CA LEU A 99 3.03 2.83 3.46
C LEU A 99 3.24 2.40 4.93
N ARG A 100 3.33 1.10 5.20
CA ARG A 100 3.63 0.58 6.54
C ARG A 100 5.04 0.99 7.00
N LYS A 101 6.03 0.92 6.12
CA LYS A 101 7.41 1.35 6.41
C LYS A 101 7.49 2.83 6.80
N PHE A 102 6.73 3.69 6.14
CA PHE A 102 6.64 5.12 6.47
C PHE A 102 5.58 5.45 7.54
N LYS A 103 5.06 4.46 8.27
CA LYS A 103 4.09 4.61 9.37
C LYS A 103 2.79 5.32 8.97
N ARG A 104 2.39 5.25 7.69
CA ARG A 104 1.13 5.81 7.17
C ARG A 104 -0.02 4.80 7.31
N PHE A 105 -0.39 4.49 8.55
CA PHE A 105 -1.38 3.44 8.86
C PHE A 105 -2.79 3.66 8.28
N PRO A 106 -3.37 4.89 8.28
CA PRO A 106 -4.71 5.09 7.71
C PRO A 106 -4.77 4.82 6.20
N GLU A 107 -3.73 5.22 5.47
CA GLU A 107 -3.63 4.98 4.03
C GLU A 107 -3.39 3.50 3.75
N ALA A 108 -2.51 2.85 4.52
CA ALA A 108 -2.29 1.41 4.43
C ALA A 108 -3.58 0.62 4.69
N LEU A 109 -4.38 1.02 5.69
CA LEU A 109 -5.67 0.41 5.98
C LEU A 109 -6.67 0.58 4.83
N ARG A 110 -6.68 1.75 4.17
CA ARG A 110 -7.50 1.96 2.97
C ARG A 110 -7.14 0.94 1.87
N LEU A 111 -5.86 0.66 1.66
CA LEU A 111 -5.43 -0.35 0.69
C LEU A 111 -5.80 -1.78 1.14
N ALA A 112 -5.67 -2.09 2.43
CA ALA A 112 -6.09 -3.39 2.97
C ALA A 112 -7.61 -3.62 2.82
N LEU A 113 -8.39 -2.56 2.98
CA LEU A 113 -9.84 -2.56 2.73
C LEU A 113 -10.16 -2.83 1.25
N MET A 114 -9.38 -2.27 0.31
CA MET A 114 -9.53 -2.57 -1.12
C MET A 114 -9.21 -4.03 -1.45
N LEU A 115 -8.22 -4.61 -0.77
CA LEU A 115 -7.87 -6.03 -0.86
C LEU A 115 -8.88 -6.95 -0.16
N ASN A 116 -9.79 -6.39 0.65
CA ASN A 116 -10.74 -7.12 1.49
C ASN A 116 -10.08 -8.17 2.42
N ASP A 117 -8.85 -7.88 2.88
CA ASP A 117 -8.11 -8.75 3.80
C ASP A 117 -8.27 -8.29 5.26
N VAL A 118 -9.14 -8.99 5.98
CA VAL A 118 -9.49 -8.69 7.39
C VAL A 118 -8.29 -8.87 8.32
N ASN A 119 -7.43 -9.87 8.05
CA ASN A 119 -6.26 -10.13 8.90
C ASN A 119 -5.22 -9.03 8.73
N LEU A 120 -4.95 -8.65 7.48
CA LEU A 120 -4.03 -7.56 7.17
C LEU A 120 -4.53 -6.21 7.74
N ALA A 121 -5.83 -5.95 7.64
CA ALA A 121 -6.44 -4.77 8.23
C ALA A 121 -6.29 -4.74 9.76
N ARG A 122 -6.50 -5.88 10.44
CA ARG A 122 -6.23 -6.02 11.88
C ARG A 122 -4.77 -5.74 12.20
N ASP A 123 -3.83 -6.35 11.47
CA ASP A 123 -2.40 -6.17 11.71
C ASP A 123 -1.98 -4.70 11.59
N ILE A 124 -2.47 -3.98 10.57
CA ILE A 124 -2.21 -2.55 10.38
C ILE A 124 -2.81 -1.74 11.53
N PHE A 125 -4.04 -2.06 11.93
CA PHE A 125 -4.72 -1.38 13.03
C PHE A 125 -3.98 -1.54 14.36
N CYS A 126 -3.50 -2.75 14.67
CA CYS A 126 -2.79 -3.04 15.92
C CYS A 126 -1.33 -2.55 15.88
N SER A 127 -0.74 -2.37 14.70
CA SER A 127 0.60 -1.77 14.52
C SER A 127 0.63 -0.26 14.83
N CYS A 128 -0.52 0.41 14.80
CA CYS A 128 -0.60 1.82 15.16
C CYS A 128 -0.49 1.99 16.68
N GLU A 129 0.30 2.93 17.17
CA GLU A 129 0.38 3.22 18.62
C GLU A 129 -0.57 4.34 19.04
N ASP A 130 -0.81 5.30 18.15
CA ASP A 130 -1.62 6.49 18.42
C ASP A 130 -3.13 6.15 18.46
N LEU A 131 -3.74 6.35 19.63
CA LEU A 131 -5.16 6.14 19.86
C LEU A 131 -6.04 7.06 19.00
N SER A 132 -5.64 8.31 18.76
CA SER A 132 -6.43 9.25 17.95
C SER A 132 -6.53 8.76 16.51
N ILE A 133 -5.42 8.25 15.98
CA ILE A 133 -5.36 7.67 14.63
C ILE A 133 -6.17 6.36 14.58
N LYS A 134 -6.08 5.51 15.62
CA LYS A 134 -6.92 4.31 15.74
C LYS A 134 -8.42 4.63 15.72
N LYS A 135 -8.86 5.68 16.42
CA LYS A 135 -10.27 6.12 16.38
C LYS A 135 -10.68 6.52 14.96
N GLN A 136 -9.84 7.27 14.24
CA GLN A 136 -10.10 7.62 12.84
C GLN A 136 -10.20 6.37 11.94
N MET A 137 -9.29 5.41 12.13
CA MET A 137 -9.31 4.12 11.43
C MET A 137 -10.56 3.31 11.78
N ALA A 138 -11.02 3.31 13.03
CA ALA A 138 -12.25 2.66 13.47
C ALA A 138 -13.49 3.26 12.77
N PHE A 139 -13.56 4.58 12.60
CA PHE A 139 -14.62 5.20 11.79
C PHE A 139 -14.56 4.77 10.32
N MET A 140 -13.36 4.63 9.73
CA MET A 140 -13.21 4.12 8.37
C MET A 140 -13.73 2.68 8.25
N LEU A 141 -13.39 1.82 9.21
CA LEU A 141 -13.84 0.43 9.29
C LEU A 141 -15.36 0.32 9.45
N GLY A 142 -15.93 1.10 10.35
CA GLY A 142 -17.38 1.14 10.57
C GLY A 142 -18.14 1.59 9.33
N ARG A 143 -17.62 2.55 8.57
CA ARG A 143 -18.21 2.96 7.28
C ARG A 143 -18.14 1.88 6.21
N GLN A 144 -17.04 1.12 6.15
CA GLN A 144 -16.89 0.00 5.22
C GLN A 144 -17.56 -1.29 5.70
N GLN A 145 -18.19 -1.27 6.88
CA GLN A 145 -18.83 -2.41 7.52
C GLN A 145 -17.90 -3.63 7.69
N MET A 146 -16.59 -3.39 7.78
CA MET A 146 -15.62 -4.44 8.02
C MET A 146 -15.36 -4.55 9.53
N VAL A 147 -15.88 -5.63 10.12
CA VAL A 147 -15.68 -5.92 11.54
C VAL A 147 -14.33 -6.61 11.73
N ILE A 148 -13.42 -5.92 12.41
CA ILE A 148 -12.16 -6.52 12.87
C ILE A 148 -12.27 -6.80 14.37
N ASN A 149 -11.61 -7.86 14.83
CA ASN A 149 -11.37 -8.01 16.25
C ASN A 149 -10.36 -6.93 16.68
N VAL A 150 -10.66 -6.17 17.73
CA VAL A 150 -9.79 -5.12 18.32
C VAL A 150 -9.16 -5.52 19.65
N GLU A 151 -9.46 -6.71 20.16
CA GLU A 151 -8.87 -7.26 21.38
C GLU A 151 -7.33 -7.33 21.25
N GLY A 152 -6.65 -6.80 22.26
CA GLY A 152 -5.18 -6.72 22.31
C GLY A 152 -4.56 -5.60 21.49
N CYS A 153 -5.38 -4.77 20.82
CA CYS A 153 -4.90 -3.67 19.99
C CYS A 153 -4.94 -2.31 20.70
N ALA A 154 -5.39 -2.24 21.95
CA ALA A 154 -5.31 -1.07 22.81
C ALA A 154 -4.81 -1.46 24.22
N PRO A 155 -4.13 -0.55 24.93
CA PRO A 155 -3.53 -0.86 26.23
C PRO A 155 -4.55 -1.06 27.35
N THR A 156 -5.77 -0.51 27.23
CA THR A 156 -6.83 -0.67 28.25
C THR A 156 -8.11 -1.27 27.67
N GLU A 157 -8.84 -2.05 28.48
CA GLU A 157 -10.12 -2.64 28.07
C GLU A 157 -11.18 -1.58 27.72
N ALA A 158 -11.16 -0.43 28.41
CA ALA A 158 -12.08 0.69 28.13
C ALA A 158 -11.86 1.30 26.72
N GLU A 159 -10.61 1.39 26.26
CA GLU A 159 -10.32 1.86 24.90
C GLU A 159 -10.73 0.84 23.83
N VAL A 160 -10.63 -0.46 24.13
CA VAL A 160 -11.11 -1.52 23.23
C VAL A 160 -12.63 -1.43 23.07
N GLU A 161 -13.36 -1.20 24.16
CA GLU A 161 -14.81 -0.97 24.14
C GLU A 161 -15.17 0.27 23.32
N GLU A 162 -14.48 1.39 23.57
CA GLU A 162 -14.70 2.63 22.81
C GLU A 162 -14.46 2.44 21.29
N LEU A 163 -13.37 1.76 20.90
CA LEU A 163 -13.09 1.46 19.49
C LEU A 163 -14.15 0.55 18.88
N THR A 164 -14.67 -0.40 19.65
CA THR A 164 -15.76 -1.29 19.20
C THR A 164 -17.05 -0.52 18.99
N ASP A 165 -17.39 0.40 19.90
CA ASP A 165 -18.57 1.26 19.78
C ASP A 165 -18.47 2.21 18.57
N ILE A 166 -17.27 2.75 18.31
CA ILE A 166 -17.01 3.58 17.13
C ILE A 166 -17.21 2.76 15.85
N MET A 167 -16.65 1.56 15.76
CA MET A 167 -16.82 0.69 14.58
C MET A 167 -18.28 0.32 14.34
N ASN A 168 -19.06 0.11 15.41
CA ASN A 168 -20.49 -0.19 15.34
C ASN A 168 -21.37 1.04 15.09
N ASN A 169 -20.79 2.24 15.03
CA ASN A 169 -21.51 3.50 14.90
C ASN A 169 -22.56 3.73 16.00
N SER A 170 -22.31 3.24 17.24
CA SER A 170 -23.26 3.27 18.35
C SER A 170 -23.75 4.69 18.70
N HIS A 171 -22.88 5.70 18.56
CA HIS A 171 -23.15 7.11 18.89
C HIS A 171 -23.55 7.98 17.69
N LEU A 172 -23.81 7.39 16.52
CA LEU A 172 -24.07 8.14 15.28
C LEU A 172 -25.25 9.11 15.42
N ASN A 173 -26.36 8.66 16.00
CA ASN A 173 -27.55 9.50 16.18
C ASN A 173 -27.26 10.70 17.10
N THR A 174 -26.59 10.45 18.23
CA THR A 174 -26.22 11.49 19.19
C THR A 174 -25.31 12.55 18.56
N ASN A 175 -24.32 12.13 17.78
CA ASN A 175 -23.42 13.04 17.07
C ASN A 175 -24.17 13.85 16.00
N PHE A 176 -25.11 13.24 15.30
CA PHE A 176 -25.93 13.91 14.30
C PHE A 176 -26.87 14.97 14.93
N GLU A 177 -27.51 14.65 16.05
CA GLU A 177 -28.31 15.61 16.82
C GLU A 177 -27.48 16.78 17.35
N ALA A 178 -26.26 16.51 17.86
CA ALA A 178 -25.37 17.55 18.35
C ALA A 178 -24.97 18.52 17.23
N LEU A 179 -24.60 17.99 16.06
CA LEU A 179 -24.30 18.82 14.89
C LEU A 179 -25.49 19.70 14.48
N GLY A 180 -26.69 19.14 14.47
CA GLY A 180 -27.92 19.89 14.15
C GLY A 180 -28.30 20.96 15.18
N ARG A 181 -27.78 20.90 16.41
CA ARG A 181 -27.97 21.95 17.43
C ARG A 181 -26.96 23.09 17.30
N GLU A 182 -25.79 22.83 16.73
CA GLU A 182 -24.69 23.81 16.57
C GLU A 182 -24.73 24.55 15.22
N LEU A 183 -25.50 24.05 14.25
CA LEU A 183 -25.80 24.70 12.96
C LEU A 183 -26.96 25.71 13.08
#